data_AF-A0A3M1TG88-F1
#
_entry.id   AF-A0A3M1TG88-F1
#
_cell.length_a   1.000
_cell.length_b   1.000
_cell.length_c   1.000
_cell.angle_alpha   90.00
_cell.angle_beta   90.00
_cell.angle_gamma   90.00
#
_symmetry.space_group_name_H-M   'P 1'
#
loop_
_entity.id
_entity.type
_entity.pdbx_description
1 polymer ?
#
loop_
_entity_poly.entity_id
_entity_poly.type
_entity_poly.pdbx_seq_one_letter_code
_entity_poly.pdbx_strand_id
1 'polypeptide(L)'
;MTVLGDHLLDRLDLGHEVVVEEAAQVGAQLFDVLTLANGRLLGRLQDPPRHRGEPPAAGEDLDPESIARFVAVAQRLLVIGLALEHVAEVALGLLELALLEGRHPVAELGIGALRQRGPQADHGAREQPQGRLANRSGTQHGEGSSPGRGRAPRRSEVGANHTVAARTPSSSQRRILAPLSHGLVTAPGARRRFILRPVKTLYVDAIGGAAGDMLVAALVDAGAPAGALGDAVAGLGVGAKLRVDKTMRGFLAARRAVVDAPPGPPERHLPEVLDLLARAGLPERAEARARATFEALARAEARVHGVTPAEVHFHEVGAVDAIVDILCVCLALDLLAVERLVCSPLPLSRGTAGSAHGALPLPAPAVLELLAEARAPIEGRAGGVERVTPTAAALLATLADDFGPFPGMTVDAVGYGAGSREALPDEPPNVVRAVLGRARSEDASPRVVVLECNLDDQSPEAVGYLADRLREAGALDVALTPTLMKKGRPGVVLTALCEPARAGLVEDRLLLEGGTLGVRRREEARSVLPRERREVETPYGPVRVKLARRPDGSTACAPEHDDVVARARAAAAPYADVYRAALRAAEG
;
A
#
# COMPACT_ATOMS: atom_id res chain seq x y z
N MET A 1 32.75 2.31 -21.95
CA MET A 1 33.33 3.38 -21.12
C MET A 1 32.50 4.65 -21.28
N THR A 2 32.81 5.58 -22.20
CA THR A 2 32.11 6.87 -22.34
C THR A 2 30.58 6.73 -22.34
N VAL A 3 30.02 5.95 -23.29
CA VAL A 3 28.57 5.70 -23.39
C VAL A 3 27.93 5.16 -22.11
N LEU A 4 28.67 4.42 -21.26
CA LEU A 4 28.13 3.89 -20.00
C LEU A 4 28.21 4.92 -18.86
N GLY A 5 29.25 5.75 -18.86
CA GLY A 5 29.37 6.90 -17.96
C GLY A 5 28.33 7.98 -18.28
N ASP A 6 28.17 8.32 -19.56
CA ASP A 6 27.15 9.24 -20.05
C ASP A 6 25.74 8.76 -19.63
N HIS A 7 25.44 7.47 -19.78
CA HIS A 7 24.14 6.90 -19.40
C HIS A 7 23.90 6.79 -17.89
N LEU A 8 24.97 6.78 -17.08
CA LEU A 8 24.87 6.89 -15.63
C LEU A 8 24.66 8.35 -15.20
N LEU A 9 25.37 9.30 -15.80
CA LEU A 9 25.19 10.74 -15.55
C LEU A 9 23.78 11.20 -15.94
N ASP A 10 23.28 10.82 -17.13
CA ASP A 10 21.91 11.09 -17.61
C ASP A 10 20.82 10.50 -16.70
N ARG A 11 21.12 9.42 -15.97
CA ARG A 11 20.16 8.74 -15.07
C ARG A 11 20.18 9.25 -13.65
N LEU A 12 21.22 9.95 -13.23
CA LEU A 12 21.38 10.44 -11.86
C LEU A 12 21.03 11.94 -11.71
N ASP A 13 20.80 12.66 -12.81
CA ASP A 13 20.38 14.08 -12.85
C ASP A 13 21.31 15.01 -12.02
N LEU A 14 22.58 14.60 -11.90
CA LEU A 14 23.63 15.39 -11.26
C LEU A 14 24.13 16.43 -12.27
N GLY A 15 23.82 17.69 -12.00
CA GLY A 15 24.24 18.81 -12.85
C GLY A 15 25.75 18.83 -13.10
N HIS A 16 26.13 19.35 -14.27
CA HIS A 16 27.47 19.30 -14.89
C HIS A 16 28.67 19.85 -14.08
N GLU A 17 28.50 20.25 -12.82
CA GLU A 17 29.55 20.82 -11.95
C GLU A 17 30.05 19.88 -10.84
N VAL A 18 29.54 18.64 -10.74
CA VAL A 18 30.19 17.60 -9.90
C VAL A 18 31.33 16.96 -10.69
N VAL A 19 32.52 16.92 -10.09
CA VAL A 19 33.80 16.70 -10.77
C VAL A 19 33.86 15.34 -11.48
N VAL A 20 33.93 15.39 -12.83
CA VAL A 20 33.99 14.22 -13.73
C VAL A 20 35.11 13.23 -13.36
N GLU A 21 36.19 13.73 -12.76
CA GLU A 21 37.34 12.95 -12.29
C GLU A 21 36.98 11.97 -11.15
N GLU A 22 36.17 12.39 -10.17
CA GLU A 22 35.78 11.53 -9.04
C GLU A 22 34.81 10.42 -9.47
N ALA A 23 33.84 10.75 -10.34
CA ALA A 23 32.92 9.77 -10.92
C ALA A 23 33.65 8.73 -11.78
N ALA A 24 34.65 9.15 -12.56
CA ALA A 24 35.50 8.24 -13.32
C ALA A 24 36.34 7.32 -12.40
N GLN A 25 36.81 7.83 -11.27
CA GLN A 25 37.61 7.08 -10.29
C GLN A 25 36.77 6.01 -9.58
N VAL A 26 35.54 6.35 -9.16
CA VAL A 26 34.58 5.39 -8.58
C VAL A 26 34.17 4.33 -9.62
N GLY A 27 33.92 4.73 -10.87
CA GLY A 27 33.61 3.81 -11.96
C GLY A 27 34.74 2.81 -12.27
N ALA A 28 36.00 3.26 -12.22
CA ALA A 28 37.16 2.39 -12.38
C ALA A 28 37.30 1.39 -11.22
N GLN A 29 37.13 1.85 -9.97
CA GLN A 29 37.18 0.98 -8.79
C GLN A 29 36.08 -0.09 -8.79
N LEU A 30 34.85 0.27 -9.22
CA LEU A 30 33.77 -0.71 -9.39
C LEU A 30 34.09 -1.74 -10.49
N PHE A 31 34.67 -1.29 -11.60
CA PHE A 31 35.05 -2.15 -12.72
C PHE A 31 36.14 -3.18 -12.33
N ASP A 32 37.15 -2.77 -11.56
CA ASP A 32 38.21 -3.67 -11.11
C ASP A 32 37.65 -4.76 -10.17
N VAL A 33 36.79 -4.40 -9.23
CA VAL A 33 36.13 -5.36 -8.31
C VAL A 33 35.26 -6.36 -9.08
N LEU A 34 34.43 -5.88 -10.02
CA LEU A 34 33.56 -6.75 -10.83
C LEU A 34 34.36 -7.63 -11.80
N THR A 35 35.47 -7.13 -12.35
CA THR A 35 36.36 -7.90 -13.23
C THR A 35 37.09 -9.00 -12.46
N LEU A 36 37.56 -8.72 -11.24
CA LEU A 36 38.19 -9.72 -10.36
C LEU A 36 37.21 -10.83 -9.97
N ALA A 37 35.94 -10.47 -9.70
CA ALA A 37 34.88 -11.43 -9.38
C ALA A 37 34.54 -12.32 -10.60
N ASN A 38 34.32 -11.72 -11.77
CA ASN A 38 33.92 -12.45 -12.97
C ASN A 38 35.02 -13.38 -13.50
N GLY A 39 36.29 -12.93 -13.45
CA GLY A 39 37.45 -13.74 -13.85
C GLY A 39 37.65 -15.02 -13.02
N ARG A 40 37.25 -15.01 -11.74
CA ARG A 40 37.31 -16.19 -10.87
C ARG A 40 36.11 -17.13 -11.02
N LEU A 41 34.95 -16.60 -11.41
CA LEU A 41 33.74 -17.38 -11.65
C LEU A 41 33.87 -18.25 -12.92
N LEU A 42 34.36 -17.66 -14.02
CA LEU A 42 34.53 -18.35 -15.30
C LEU A 42 35.57 -19.48 -15.25
N GLY A 43 36.63 -19.33 -14.45
CA GLY A 43 37.67 -20.35 -14.28
C GLY A 43 37.22 -21.62 -13.53
N ARG A 44 36.11 -21.57 -12.77
CA ARG A 44 35.59 -22.72 -12.00
C ARG A 44 34.48 -23.50 -12.71
N LEU A 45 33.98 -23.02 -13.84
CA LEU A 45 32.90 -23.66 -14.61
C LEU A 45 33.39 -24.59 -15.73
N GLN A 46 34.71 -24.72 -15.95
CA GLN A 46 35.27 -25.46 -17.10
C GLN A 46 36.05 -26.75 -16.79
N ASP A 47 36.22 -27.16 -15.53
CA ASP A 47 36.78 -28.50 -15.24
C ASP A 47 36.32 -29.06 -13.87
N PRO A 48 35.67 -30.24 -13.79
CA PRO A 48 35.21 -30.84 -12.53
C PRO A 48 36.24 -31.84 -11.96
N PRO A 49 36.82 -31.60 -10.76
CA PRO A 49 37.70 -32.58 -10.12
C PRO A 49 36.93 -33.83 -9.68
N ARG A 50 37.41 -35.00 -10.11
CA ARG A 50 36.92 -36.30 -9.65
C ARG A 50 37.39 -36.58 -8.20
N HIS A 51 36.63 -37.40 -7.48
CA HIS A 51 36.85 -37.84 -6.09
C HIS A 51 38.32 -37.94 -5.61
N ARG A 52 38.58 -37.47 -4.38
CA ARG A 52 38.73 -38.29 -3.15
C ARG A 52 38.78 -37.39 -1.91
N GLY A 53 38.50 -37.94 -0.73
CA GLY A 53 38.09 -37.16 0.43
C GLY A 53 39.18 -36.85 1.46
N GLU A 54 39.03 -35.67 2.07
CA GLU A 54 39.31 -35.30 3.46
C GLU A 54 38.59 -33.95 3.71
N PRO A 55 38.15 -33.62 4.95
CA PRO A 55 37.49 -32.35 5.22
C PRO A 55 38.54 -31.23 5.39
N PRO A 56 38.40 -30.06 4.76
CA PRO A 56 39.29 -28.93 5.01
C PRO A 56 39.02 -28.31 6.39
N ALA A 57 40.08 -27.85 7.05
CA ALA A 57 40.06 -27.27 8.40
C ALA A 57 39.75 -25.76 8.42
N ALA A 58 39.56 -25.21 9.63
CA ALA A 58 39.05 -23.86 9.88
C ALA A 58 40.08 -22.71 9.75
N GLY A 59 39.57 -21.50 9.46
CA GLY A 59 40.30 -20.20 9.42
C GLY A 59 40.08 -19.44 8.09
N GLU A 60 39.99 -18.11 8.01
CA GLU A 60 39.98 -17.01 9.00
C GLU A 60 39.07 -15.86 8.47
N ASP A 61 38.92 -14.76 9.24
CA ASP A 61 38.00 -13.65 8.93
C ASP A 61 38.59 -12.52 8.04
N LEU A 62 37.70 -11.73 7.43
CA LEU A 62 38.02 -10.51 6.67
C LEU A 62 38.76 -9.46 7.51
N ASP A 63 39.80 -8.84 6.95
CA ASP A 63 40.62 -7.88 7.69
C ASP A 63 39.87 -6.56 8.01
N PRO A 64 40.09 -5.95 9.19
CA PRO A 64 39.38 -4.74 9.61
C PRO A 64 39.62 -3.49 8.74
N GLU A 65 40.75 -3.37 8.05
CA GLU A 65 41.03 -2.22 7.17
C GLU A 65 40.27 -2.34 5.84
N SER A 66 40.14 -3.56 5.29
CA SER A 66 39.26 -3.83 4.15
C SER A 66 37.79 -3.58 4.47
N ILE A 67 37.33 -4.02 5.65
CA ILE A 67 35.99 -3.70 6.15
C ILE A 67 35.84 -2.18 6.34
N ALA A 68 36.82 -1.50 6.94
CA ALA A 68 36.78 -0.05 7.13
C ALA A 68 36.76 0.73 5.80
N ARG A 69 37.49 0.29 4.77
CA ARG A 69 37.42 0.88 3.43
C ARG A 69 36.06 0.65 2.77
N PHE A 70 35.52 -0.57 2.87
CA PHE A 70 34.19 -0.87 2.34
C PHE A 70 33.10 -0.05 3.04
N VAL A 71 33.15 0.06 4.37
CA VAL A 71 32.26 0.92 5.17
C VAL A 71 32.45 2.39 4.83
N ALA A 72 33.68 2.89 4.64
CA ALA A 72 33.93 4.27 4.26
C ALA A 72 33.43 4.61 2.84
N VAL A 73 33.52 3.66 1.90
CA VAL A 73 32.94 3.79 0.56
C VAL A 73 31.41 3.77 0.63
N ALA A 74 30.81 2.83 1.37
CA ALA A 74 29.37 2.77 1.58
C ALA A 74 28.82 4.04 2.28
N GLN A 75 29.54 4.55 3.29
CA GLN A 75 29.21 5.81 3.96
C GLN A 75 29.34 7.03 3.02
N ARG A 76 30.36 7.09 2.17
CA ARG A 76 30.47 8.15 1.14
C ARG A 76 29.34 8.06 0.11
N LEU A 77 28.96 6.86 -0.32
CA LEU A 77 27.82 6.65 -1.22
C LEU A 77 26.48 7.06 -0.56
N LEU A 78 26.30 6.82 0.75
CA LEU A 78 25.16 7.35 1.51
C LEU A 78 25.17 8.88 1.60
N VAL A 79 26.32 9.50 1.88
CA VAL A 79 26.46 10.97 2.00
C VAL A 79 26.22 11.70 0.68
N ILE A 80 26.53 11.05 -0.46
CA ILE A 80 26.27 11.58 -1.81
C ILE A 80 24.77 11.47 -2.20
N GLY A 81 23.93 10.88 -1.35
CA GLY A 81 22.47 10.92 -1.51
C GLY A 81 21.91 10.03 -2.63
N LEU A 82 22.71 9.07 -3.11
CA LEU A 82 22.27 8.10 -4.10
C LEU A 82 21.42 7.02 -3.44
N ALA A 83 20.10 7.21 -3.46
CA ALA A 83 19.09 6.22 -3.08
C ALA A 83 19.10 5.04 -4.08
N LEU A 84 20.05 4.13 -3.91
CA LEU A 84 20.24 2.93 -4.71
C LEU A 84 20.16 1.69 -3.82
N GLU A 85 18.96 1.44 -3.27
CA GLU A 85 18.63 0.24 -2.48
C GLU A 85 19.12 -1.04 -3.18
N HIS A 86 18.90 -1.13 -4.50
CA HIS A 86 19.33 -2.27 -5.32
C HIS A 86 20.85 -2.49 -5.38
N VAL A 87 21.68 -1.44 -5.23
CA VAL A 87 23.15 -1.60 -5.24
C VAL A 87 23.63 -2.10 -3.87
N ALA A 88 23.00 -1.65 -2.79
CA ALA A 88 23.24 -2.17 -1.44
C ALA A 88 22.81 -3.64 -1.32
N GLU A 89 21.63 -4.01 -1.83
CA GLU A 89 21.15 -5.40 -1.84
C GLU A 89 22.06 -6.33 -2.66
N VAL A 90 22.50 -5.91 -3.86
CA VAL A 90 23.42 -6.71 -4.68
C VAL A 90 24.79 -6.86 -4.00
N ALA A 91 25.30 -5.81 -3.34
CA ALA A 91 26.55 -5.89 -2.60
C ALA A 91 26.44 -6.81 -1.36
N LEU A 92 25.32 -6.75 -0.63
CA LEU A 92 25.02 -7.63 0.50
C LEU A 92 24.89 -9.09 0.06
N GLY A 93 24.13 -9.38 -1.00
CA GLY A 93 23.96 -10.73 -1.53
C GLY A 93 25.27 -11.34 -2.05
N LEU A 94 26.17 -10.52 -2.64
CA LEU A 94 27.50 -10.97 -3.06
C LEU A 94 28.43 -11.23 -1.87
N LEU A 95 28.32 -10.45 -0.79
CA LEU A 95 29.07 -10.67 0.46
C LEU A 95 28.61 -11.96 1.16
N GLU A 96 27.29 -12.19 1.20
CA GLU A 96 26.67 -13.40 1.75
C GLU A 96 27.10 -14.65 0.96
N LEU A 97 27.10 -14.61 -0.37
CA LEU A 97 27.66 -15.65 -1.23
C LEU A 97 29.16 -15.90 -1.01
N ALA A 98 29.96 -14.83 -0.84
CA ALA A 98 31.40 -14.96 -0.61
C ALA A 98 31.72 -15.62 0.74
N LEU A 99 30.95 -15.31 1.78
CA LEU A 99 31.07 -15.92 3.11
C LEU A 99 30.63 -17.39 3.13
N LEU A 100 29.65 -17.77 2.30
CA LEU A 100 29.17 -19.16 2.18
C LEU A 100 30.14 -20.13 1.46
N GLU A 101 31.17 -19.64 0.75
CA GLU A 101 32.10 -20.48 -0.04
C GLU A 101 33.53 -20.64 0.53
N GLY A 102 33.88 -19.92 1.59
CA GLY A 102 35.03 -20.15 2.49
C GLY A 102 36.38 -20.60 1.89
N ARG A 103 37.20 -19.69 1.32
CA ARG A 103 38.62 -19.95 0.93
C ARG A 103 39.54 -18.72 1.04
N HIS A 104 40.71 -18.89 1.66
CA HIS A 104 41.78 -17.88 1.81
C HIS A 104 43.07 -18.20 1.02
N PRO A 105 43.83 -17.17 0.60
CA PRO A 105 45.29 -17.22 0.77
C PRO A 105 45.95 -15.85 1.07
N VAL A 106 46.98 -15.82 1.92
CA VAL A 106 47.90 -14.67 2.14
C VAL A 106 49.33 -15.19 2.30
N ALA A 107 50.29 -14.57 1.60
CA ALA A 107 51.67 -14.30 2.07
C ALA A 107 52.55 -13.73 0.94
N GLU A 108 52.85 -12.43 0.97
CA GLU A 108 54.23 -11.90 0.94
C GLU A 108 54.26 -10.36 1.08
N LEU A 109 55.43 -9.82 1.46
CA LEU A 109 55.78 -8.39 1.58
C LEU A 109 55.10 -7.59 2.71
N GLY A 110 55.70 -7.66 3.92
CA GLY A 110 55.38 -6.76 5.03
C GLY A 110 56.26 -5.51 5.10
N ILE A 111 55.79 -4.47 5.79
CA ILE A 111 56.54 -3.33 6.35
C ILE A 111 55.90 -3.00 7.70
N GLY A 112 56.69 -2.63 8.71
CA GLY A 112 56.22 -2.42 10.08
C GLY A 112 56.17 -0.97 10.56
N ALA A 113 55.83 -0.85 11.85
CA ALA A 113 55.88 0.34 12.70
C ALA A 113 54.84 1.45 12.46
N LEU A 114 53.90 1.59 13.41
CA LEU A 114 53.96 2.69 14.38
C LEU A 114 53.13 2.38 15.64
N ARG A 115 53.73 2.62 16.82
CA ARG A 115 53.05 2.55 18.13
C ARG A 115 52.30 3.86 18.38
N GLN A 116 51.19 3.83 19.13
CA GLN A 116 51.18 4.35 20.52
C GLN A 116 49.87 4.14 21.32
N ARG A 117 50.04 3.65 22.56
CA ARG A 117 49.26 3.92 23.79
C ARG A 117 47.78 3.51 23.87
N GLY A 118 47.51 2.44 24.65
CA GLY A 118 46.26 2.26 25.42
C GLY A 118 46.32 3.01 26.77
N PRO A 119 45.74 2.51 27.89
CA PRO A 119 45.07 1.21 28.12
C PRO A 119 43.69 1.42 28.85
N GLN A 120 42.98 0.52 29.57
CA GLN A 120 43.09 -0.92 29.94
C GLN A 120 41.69 -1.43 30.44
N ALA A 121 41.66 -2.69 30.94
CA ALA A 121 40.77 -3.24 31.99
C ALA A 121 39.35 -3.77 31.60
N ASP A 122 38.86 -4.89 32.14
CA ASP A 122 39.54 -6.10 32.66
C ASP A 122 38.57 -7.29 32.86
N HIS A 123 39.09 -8.55 32.82
CA HIS A 123 38.53 -9.82 33.35
C HIS A 123 37.10 -10.29 32.88
N GLY A 124 36.73 -11.58 32.86
CA GLY A 124 37.50 -12.82 33.04
C GLY A 124 36.65 -14.11 33.16
N ALA A 125 37.07 -15.18 32.48
CA ALA A 125 36.94 -16.63 32.76
C ALA A 125 35.62 -17.30 33.24
N ARG A 126 35.22 -18.44 32.60
CA ARG A 126 35.45 -19.82 33.14
C ARG A 126 34.88 -21.00 32.31
N GLU A 127 35.64 -22.09 32.41
CA GLU A 127 35.63 -23.44 31.81
C GLU A 127 34.44 -24.42 32.11
N GLN A 128 34.05 -25.23 31.08
CA GLN A 128 33.99 -26.74 31.03
C GLN A 128 33.11 -27.60 32.00
N PRO A 129 32.91 -28.94 31.77
CA PRO A 129 32.65 -29.68 30.49
C PRO A 129 31.75 -30.97 30.58
N GLN A 130 31.63 -31.69 29.44
CA GLN A 130 31.48 -33.18 29.25
C GLN A 130 30.15 -33.93 29.55
N GLY A 131 29.78 -34.90 28.67
CA GLY A 131 28.63 -35.80 28.95
C GLY A 131 28.13 -36.93 28.02
N ARG A 132 28.95 -37.66 27.24
CA ARG A 132 28.77 -39.11 26.84
C ARG A 132 27.59 -39.66 25.96
N LEU A 133 27.99 -40.55 25.01
CA LEU A 133 27.36 -41.84 24.55
C LEU A 133 26.02 -41.82 23.75
N ALA A 134 25.65 -42.79 22.87
CA ALA A 134 26.39 -43.80 22.07
C ALA A 134 25.47 -44.58 21.06
N ASN A 135 26.12 -45.24 20.08
CA ASN A 135 25.82 -46.59 19.49
C ASN A 135 24.77 -46.86 18.38
N ARG A 136 25.26 -47.55 17.32
CA ARG A 136 24.64 -48.65 16.50
C ARG A 136 23.42 -48.28 15.61
N SER A 137 23.07 -48.93 14.49
CA SER A 137 23.66 -49.89 13.51
C SER A 137 22.63 -50.11 12.36
N GLY A 138 22.88 -50.59 11.13
CA GLY A 138 24.10 -51.05 10.42
C GLY A 138 23.78 -52.25 9.49
N THR A 139 24.51 -52.42 8.35
CA THR A 139 24.51 -53.60 7.40
C THR A 139 23.20 -53.91 6.63
N GLN A 140 23.13 -54.48 5.40
CA GLN A 140 24.12 -54.85 4.35
C GLN A 140 23.44 -55.25 3.00
N HIS A 141 24.27 -55.42 1.94
CA HIS A 141 24.14 -56.31 0.76
C HIS A 141 23.17 -56.04 -0.42
N GLY A 142 23.68 -56.33 -1.65
CA GLY A 142 22.89 -56.75 -2.82
C GLY A 142 23.40 -56.26 -4.19
N GLU A 143 24.15 -57.08 -4.93
CA GLU A 143 24.67 -56.78 -6.29
C GLU A 143 23.74 -57.26 -7.43
N GLY A 144 23.92 -56.80 -8.69
CA GLY A 144 23.33 -57.52 -9.86
C GLY A 144 23.21 -56.84 -11.25
N SER A 145 24.30 -56.78 -12.02
CA SER A 145 24.37 -57.19 -13.46
C SER A 145 23.41 -56.70 -14.59
N SER A 146 23.88 -55.70 -15.37
CA SER A 146 24.13 -55.72 -16.86
C SER A 146 22.99 -56.11 -17.89
N PRO A 147 23.22 -56.19 -19.23
CA PRO A 147 23.11 -55.03 -20.15
C PRO A 147 22.32 -55.28 -21.49
N GLY A 148 22.12 -54.25 -22.33
CA GLY A 148 21.48 -54.37 -23.68
C GLY A 148 22.00 -53.38 -24.74
N ARG A 149 21.96 -53.75 -26.04
CA ARG A 149 22.62 -53.05 -27.19
C ARG A 149 21.64 -52.60 -28.30
N GLY A 150 22.05 -51.62 -29.13
CA GLY A 150 21.59 -51.46 -30.54
C GLY A 150 21.44 -49.98 -30.98
N ARG A 151 22.36 -49.40 -31.77
CA ARG A 151 22.54 -49.40 -33.25
C ARG A 151 21.63 -48.42 -34.05
N ALA A 152 22.28 -47.51 -34.79
CA ALA A 152 21.73 -46.60 -35.83
C ALA A 152 21.74 -47.30 -37.24
N PRO A 153 21.73 -46.65 -38.45
CA PRO A 153 21.70 -45.21 -38.83
C PRO A 153 20.95 -44.82 -40.17
N ARG A 154 21.10 -43.54 -40.62
CA ARG A 154 21.27 -42.99 -42.01
C ARG A 154 20.17 -42.15 -42.73
N ARG A 155 20.58 -40.90 -43.03
CA ARG A 155 20.61 -40.13 -44.32
C ARG A 155 19.34 -39.94 -45.21
N SER A 156 19.13 -38.68 -45.63
CA SER A 156 19.32 -38.20 -47.03
C SER A 156 19.26 -36.66 -47.13
N GLU A 157 19.62 -36.07 -48.28
CA GLU A 157 19.96 -34.64 -48.51
C GLU A 157 19.34 -34.06 -49.81
N VAL A 158 19.53 -32.74 -50.03
CA VAL A 158 19.68 -32.00 -51.32
C VAL A 158 18.50 -31.15 -51.89
N GLY A 159 18.81 -29.89 -52.22
CA GLY A 159 18.12 -29.00 -53.21
C GLY A 159 17.54 -27.71 -52.60
N ALA A 160 18.09 -26.48 -52.66
CA ALA A 160 18.79 -25.71 -53.72
C ALA A 160 17.87 -25.36 -54.93
N ASN A 161 17.86 -24.17 -55.54
CA ASN A 161 18.48 -22.86 -55.31
C ASN A 161 17.79 -21.83 -56.26
N HIS A 162 17.86 -20.50 -56.05
CA HIS A 162 17.93 -19.52 -57.16
C HIS A 162 18.16 -18.06 -56.70
N THR A 163 19.21 -17.44 -57.24
CA THR A 163 19.53 -16.00 -57.21
C THR A 163 20.17 -15.60 -58.54
N VAL A 164 19.81 -14.44 -59.10
CA VAL A 164 20.54 -13.76 -60.20
C VAL A 164 20.49 -12.24 -59.98
N ALA A 165 21.50 -11.52 -60.46
CA ALA A 165 21.91 -10.22 -59.94
C ALA A 165 21.70 -9.00 -60.87
N ALA A 166 22.05 -7.84 -60.32
CA ALA A 166 21.90 -6.47 -60.81
C ALA A 166 22.53 -6.09 -62.17
N ARG A 167 22.05 -4.97 -62.76
CA ARG A 167 22.89 -3.80 -63.12
C ARG A 167 22.08 -2.52 -63.41
N THR A 168 22.73 -1.37 -63.26
CA THR A 168 22.21 0.00 -63.41
C THR A 168 22.27 0.52 -64.86
N PRO A 169 21.60 1.65 -65.16
CA PRO A 169 22.38 2.85 -65.50
C PRO A 169 21.89 4.13 -64.79
N SER A 170 22.45 5.29 -65.16
CA SER A 170 22.58 6.47 -64.32
C SER A 170 21.79 7.72 -64.75
N SER A 171 21.63 8.62 -63.77
CA SER A 171 21.57 10.09 -63.88
C SER A 171 20.20 10.80 -64.03
N SER A 172 20.17 11.99 -63.41
CA SER A 172 19.39 13.16 -63.83
C SER A 172 17.89 13.23 -63.51
N GLN A 173 17.54 13.46 -62.23
CA GLN A 173 16.76 14.64 -61.78
C GLN A 173 16.41 14.55 -60.28
N ARG A 174 17.20 15.21 -59.42
CA ARG A 174 16.82 15.46 -58.02
C ARG A 174 16.02 16.76 -57.94
N ARG A 175 14.74 16.72 -57.55
CA ARG A 175 14.08 17.88 -56.93
C ARG A 175 14.35 17.84 -55.43
N ILE A 176 14.88 18.94 -54.92
CA ILE A 176 15.27 19.14 -53.53
C ILE A 176 14.04 19.62 -52.76
N LEU A 177 13.61 18.87 -51.75
CA LEU A 177 12.78 19.39 -50.67
C LEU A 177 13.71 19.95 -49.60
N ALA A 178 13.64 21.26 -49.40
CA ALA A 178 14.44 21.98 -48.42
C ALA A 178 13.92 21.77 -46.98
N PRO A 179 14.78 21.83 -45.95
CA PRO A 179 14.37 21.66 -44.56
C PRO A 179 13.65 22.91 -44.04
N LEU A 180 12.49 22.72 -43.39
CA LEU A 180 11.84 23.77 -42.61
C LEU A 180 12.49 23.87 -41.22
N SER A 181 13.51 24.70 -41.11
CA SER A 181 14.08 25.13 -39.83
C SER A 181 13.72 26.59 -39.54
N HIS A 182 12.67 26.81 -38.74
CA HIS A 182 12.47 28.03 -37.95
C HIS A 182 11.98 27.58 -36.57
N GLY A 183 12.80 27.83 -35.55
CA GLY A 183 12.54 27.36 -34.20
C GLY A 183 11.68 28.33 -33.38
N LEU A 184 10.87 27.76 -32.50
CA LEU A 184 10.62 28.36 -31.19
C LEU A 184 11.22 27.42 -30.16
N VAL A 185 12.30 27.86 -29.53
CA VAL A 185 12.97 27.12 -28.45
C VAL A 185 12.11 27.25 -27.20
N THR A 186 11.32 26.23 -26.88
CA THR A 186 10.76 26.04 -25.55
C THR A 186 11.64 25.06 -24.78
N ALA A 187 12.17 25.49 -23.63
CA ALA A 187 13.20 24.78 -22.89
C ALA A 187 12.82 23.34 -22.50
N PRO A 188 13.75 22.37 -22.55
CA PRO A 188 13.54 21.03 -22.03
C PRO A 188 13.63 21.06 -20.49
N GLY A 189 12.53 21.41 -19.81
CA GLY A 189 12.60 21.74 -18.39
C GLY A 189 11.29 21.76 -17.62
N ALA A 190 10.30 20.93 -18.01
CA ALA A 190 9.12 20.71 -17.17
C ALA A 190 8.45 19.36 -17.48
N ARG A 191 8.97 18.26 -16.91
CA ARG A 191 8.11 17.09 -16.67
C ARG A 191 7.04 17.54 -15.69
N ARG A 192 5.84 17.88 -16.20
CA ARG A 192 4.64 18.08 -15.36
C ARG A 192 4.29 16.73 -14.72
N ARG A 193 4.96 16.40 -13.61
CA ARG A 193 4.50 15.38 -12.68
C ARG A 193 3.07 15.74 -12.32
N PHE A 194 2.14 14.82 -12.57
CA PHE A 194 0.75 14.96 -12.13
C PHE A 194 0.73 14.86 -10.61
N ILE A 195 0.91 15.99 -9.94
CA ILE A 195 0.62 16.12 -8.52
C ILE A 195 -0.91 16.07 -8.43
N LEU A 196 -1.43 14.85 -8.25
CA LEU A 196 -2.79 14.66 -7.77
C LEU A 196 -2.94 15.54 -6.52
N ARG A 197 -3.93 16.44 -6.51
CA ARG A 197 -4.06 17.46 -5.48
C ARG A 197 -4.00 16.77 -4.11
N PRO A 198 -3.08 17.16 -3.21
CA PRO A 198 -3.02 16.56 -1.88
C PRO A 198 -4.37 16.74 -1.19
N VAL A 199 -4.93 15.62 -0.74
CA VAL A 199 -6.22 15.55 -0.04
C VAL A 199 -5.97 15.95 1.40
N LYS A 200 -6.78 16.86 1.95
CA LYS A 200 -6.66 17.23 3.35
C LYS A 200 -7.21 16.11 4.23
N THR A 201 -6.30 15.37 4.85
CA THR A 201 -6.59 14.15 5.61
C THR A 201 -6.43 14.39 7.10
N LEU A 202 -7.40 13.91 7.88
CA LEU A 202 -7.28 13.75 9.33
C LEU A 202 -7.02 12.27 9.63
N TYR A 203 -5.95 11.98 10.37
CA TYR A 203 -5.77 10.70 11.04
C TYR A 203 -6.17 10.85 12.52
N VAL A 204 -7.14 10.05 12.96
CA VAL A 204 -7.56 9.94 14.36
C VAL A 204 -6.89 8.71 14.96
N ASP A 205 -6.11 8.93 16.01
CA ASP A 205 -5.32 7.92 16.68
C ASP A 205 -5.84 7.72 18.10
N ALA A 206 -6.57 6.62 18.32
CA ALA A 206 -7.27 6.29 19.56
C ALA A 206 -6.30 5.65 20.59
N ILE A 207 -5.28 6.40 21.00
CA ILE A 207 -4.15 5.93 21.82
C ILE A 207 -4.60 5.28 23.14
N GLY A 208 -5.38 6.01 23.95
CA GLY A 208 -5.91 5.51 25.23
C GLY A 208 -7.36 5.02 25.15
N GLY A 209 -8.06 5.41 24.08
CA GLY A 209 -9.51 5.43 23.96
C GLY A 209 -9.99 6.59 23.06
N ALA A 210 -11.31 6.77 22.99
CA ALA A 210 -11.96 7.90 22.34
C ALA A 210 -13.31 8.25 23.01
N ALA A 211 -13.53 9.54 23.24
CA ALA A 211 -14.80 10.12 23.69
C ALA A 211 -15.15 11.36 22.85
N GLY A 212 -16.40 11.82 22.88
CA GLY A 212 -16.84 12.98 22.11
C GLY A 212 -16.03 14.23 22.46
N ASP A 213 -16.01 14.58 23.75
CA ASP A 213 -15.21 15.64 24.34
C ASP A 213 -13.71 15.56 23.97
N MET A 214 -13.15 14.35 23.96
CA MET A 214 -11.77 14.09 23.53
C MET A 214 -11.58 14.43 22.05
N LEU A 215 -12.51 14.04 21.16
CA LEU A 215 -12.43 14.37 19.74
C LEU A 215 -12.56 15.89 19.50
N VAL A 216 -13.49 16.57 20.18
CA VAL A 216 -13.61 18.04 20.14
C VAL A 216 -12.30 18.71 20.57
N ALA A 217 -11.75 18.28 21.71
CA ALA A 217 -10.52 18.85 22.25
C ALA A 217 -9.32 18.63 21.33
N ALA A 218 -9.18 17.44 20.74
CA ALA A 218 -8.11 17.11 19.79
C ALA A 218 -8.20 17.95 18.51
N LEU A 219 -9.40 18.17 17.96
CA LEU A 219 -9.60 18.98 16.77
C LEU A 219 -9.34 20.48 17.03
N VAL A 220 -9.74 21.00 18.20
CA VAL A 220 -9.42 22.36 18.63
C VAL A 220 -7.92 22.55 18.85
N ASP A 221 -7.23 21.53 19.38
CA ASP A 221 -5.78 21.58 19.55
C ASP A 221 -5.04 21.47 18.21
N ALA A 222 -5.57 20.71 17.25
CA ALA A 222 -5.10 20.64 15.86
C ALA A 222 -5.45 21.88 15.02
N GLY A 223 -6.11 22.90 15.59
CA GLY A 223 -6.32 24.22 14.99
C GLY A 223 -7.77 24.60 14.68
N ALA A 224 -8.78 23.81 15.05
CA ALA A 224 -10.18 24.22 14.87
C ALA A 224 -10.51 25.45 15.75
N PRO A 225 -11.20 26.48 15.22
CA PRO A 225 -11.42 27.73 15.94
C PRO A 225 -12.50 27.57 17.02
N ALA A 226 -12.06 27.40 18.27
CA ALA A 226 -12.94 27.17 19.43
C ALA A 226 -14.07 28.21 19.60
N GLY A 227 -13.85 29.47 19.18
CA GLY A 227 -14.88 30.51 19.19
C GLY A 227 -16.09 30.14 18.32
N ALA A 228 -15.87 29.73 17.07
CA ALA A 228 -16.94 29.33 16.15
C ALA A 228 -17.68 28.07 16.62
N LEU A 229 -16.99 27.16 17.33
CA LEU A 229 -17.65 26.02 17.98
C LEU A 229 -18.55 26.50 19.14
N GLY A 230 -18.07 27.44 19.96
CA GLY A 230 -18.85 28.07 21.02
C GLY A 230 -20.08 28.82 20.51
N ASP A 231 -19.95 29.54 19.40
CA ASP A 231 -21.07 30.25 18.74
C ASP A 231 -22.15 29.27 18.24
N ALA A 232 -21.74 28.15 17.62
CA ALA A 232 -22.67 27.12 17.17
C ALA A 232 -23.35 26.38 18.34
N VAL A 233 -22.63 26.15 19.45
CA VAL A 233 -23.19 25.60 20.70
C VAL A 233 -24.21 26.55 21.32
N ALA A 234 -23.96 27.86 21.30
CA ALA A 234 -24.95 28.86 21.71
C ALA A 234 -26.19 28.85 20.79
N GLY A 235 -26.00 28.61 19.49
CA GLY A 235 -27.05 28.46 18.47
C GLY A 235 -28.05 27.32 18.75
N LEU A 236 -27.67 26.29 19.51
CA LEU A 236 -28.61 25.24 19.95
C LEU A 236 -29.74 25.77 20.85
N GLY A 237 -29.56 26.93 21.50
CA GLY A 237 -30.57 27.53 22.38
C GLY A 237 -30.79 26.80 23.72
N VAL A 238 -30.00 25.77 24.03
CA VAL A 238 -30.13 24.94 25.25
C VAL A 238 -29.35 25.47 26.46
N GLY A 239 -28.73 26.65 26.35
CA GLY A 239 -27.97 27.28 27.44
C GLY A 239 -26.59 26.67 27.72
N ALA A 240 -26.14 25.71 26.90
CA ALA A 240 -24.82 25.10 26.98
C ALA A 240 -23.69 26.07 26.61
N LYS A 241 -22.50 25.82 27.16
CA LYS A 241 -21.26 26.52 26.80
C LYS A 241 -20.14 25.51 26.63
N LEU A 242 -19.41 25.60 25.52
CA LEU A 242 -18.18 24.84 25.32
C LEU A 242 -16.99 25.62 25.90
N ARG A 243 -16.20 24.96 26.74
CA ARG A 243 -14.91 25.44 27.23
C ARG A 243 -13.83 24.43 26.85
N VAL A 244 -12.66 24.90 26.42
CA VAL A 244 -11.54 24.04 26.05
C VAL A 244 -10.25 24.56 26.69
N ASP A 245 -9.79 23.88 27.73
CA ASP A 245 -8.61 24.27 28.51
C ASP A 245 -7.38 23.44 28.12
N LYS A 246 -6.18 23.94 28.45
CA LYS A 246 -4.96 23.13 28.43
C LYS A 246 -4.89 22.25 29.67
N THR A 247 -4.40 21.02 29.50
CA THR A 247 -4.18 20.07 30.59
C THR A 247 -2.97 19.17 30.31
N MET A 248 -2.60 18.34 31.29
CA MET A 248 -1.64 17.25 31.14
C MET A 248 -2.36 15.90 31.31
N ARG A 249 -1.94 14.88 30.56
CA ARG A 249 -2.33 13.48 30.78
C ARG A 249 -1.07 12.63 30.80
N GLY A 250 -0.66 12.23 32.01
CA GLY A 250 0.69 11.73 32.24
C GLY A 250 1.72 12.79 31.83
N PHE A 251 2.60 12.43 30.89
CA PHE A 251 3.64 13.31 30.33
C PHE A 251 3.21 14.08 29.07
N LEU A 252 1.99 13.89 28.55
CA LEU A 252 1.52 14.57 27.34
C LEU A 252 0.74 15.84 27.68
N ALA A 253 1.12 16.95 27.05
CA ALA A 253 0.30 18.15 26.98
C ALA A 253 -0.87 17.91 26.02
N ALA A 254 -2.06 18.33 26.41
CA ALA A 254 -3.30 18.12 25.66
C ALA A 254 -4.30 19.24 25.96
N ARG A 255 -5.43 19.24 25.25
CA ARG A 255 -6.62 20.01 25.63
C ARG A 255 -7.68 19.11 26.23
N ARG A 256 -8.53 19.67 27.07
CA ARG A 256 -9.76 19.04 27.56
C ARG A 256 -10.94 19.92 27.19
N ALA A 257 -11.94 19.35 26.53
CA ALA A 257 -13.23 20.00 26.34
C ALA A 257 -14.10 19.76 27.59
N VAL A 258 -14.92 20.74 27.93
CA VAL A 258 -15.93 20.68 28.98
C VAL A 258 -17.18 21.37 28.46
N VAL A 259 -18.31 20.69 28.56
CA VAL A 259 -19.63 21.26 28.26
C VAL A 259 -20.25 21.70 29.58
N ASP A 260 -20.40 23.00 29.77
CA ASP A 260 -21.07 23.58 30.93
C ASP A 260 -22.55 23.84 30.54
N ALA A 261 -23.47 22.96 30.92
CA ALA A 261 -24.89 23.03 30.57
C ALA A 261 -25.82 23.10 31.80
N PRO A 262 -26.98 23.79 31.73
CA PRO A 262 -27.97 23.77 32.80
C PRO A 262 -28.64 22.39 32.92
N PRO A 263 -29.16 22.01 34.11
CA PRO A 263 -29.94 20.78 34.27
C PRO A 263 -31.15 20.79 33.32
N GLY A 264 -31.18 19.84 32.39
CA GLY A 264 -32.26 19.65 31.43
C GLY A 264 -32.89 18.26 31.55
N PRO A 265 -33.92 17.95 30.73
CA PRO A 265 -34.40 16.58 30.60
C PRO A 265 -33.22 15.68 30.14
N PRO A 266 -33.00 14.53 30.81
CA PRO A 266 -31.88 13.64 30.51
C PRO A 266 -32.11 12.89 29.19
N GLU A 267 -33.37 12.63 28.86
CA GLU A 267 -33.79 11.86 27.70
C GLU A 267 -34.31 12.79 26.60
N ARG A 268 -33.93 12.50 25.36
CA ARG A 268 -34.48 13.09 24.13
C ARG A 268 -34.70 12.01 23.09
N HIS A 269 -35.66 12.24 22.20
CA HIS A 269 -35.83 11.41 21.01
C HIS A 269 -35.04 11.98 19.81
N LEU A 270 -34.75 11.12 18.83
CA LEU A 270 -34.05 11.52 17.61
C LEU A 270 -34.66 12.76 16.91
N PRO A 271 -36.00 12.90 16.72
CA PRO A 271 -36.57 14.09 16.08
C PRO A 271 -36.25 15.39 16.83
N GLU A 272 -36.25 15.37 18.17
CA GLU A 272 -35.95 16.54 19.00
C GLU A 272 -34.48 16.96 18.88
N VAL A 273 -33.56 15.99 18.78
CA VAL A 273 -32.13 16.25 18.55
C VAL A 273 -31.91 16.83 17.16
N LEU A 274 -32.56 16.29 16.13
CA LEU A 274 -32.46 16.80 14.76
C LEU A 274 -33.04 18.22 14.63
N ASP A 275 -34.12 18.52 15.35
CA ASP A 275 -34.71 19.86 15.48
C ASP A 275 -33.77 20.87 16.15
N LEU A 276 -32.97 20.43 17.13
CA LEU A 276 -31.94 21.28 17.77
C LEU A 276 -30.77 21.55 16.81
N LEU A 277 -30.29 20.53 16.09
CA LEU A 277 -29.22 20.67 15.11
C LEU A 277 -29.59 21.63 13.97
N ALA A 278 -30.82 21.53 13.45
CA ALA A 278 -31.33 22.42 12.40
C ALA A 278 -31.41 23.91 12.83
N ARG A 279 -31.52 24.18 14.14
CA ARG A 279 -31.53 25.55 14.69
C ARG A 279 -30.14 26.14 14.90
N ALA A 280 -29.10 25.30 14.98
CA ALA A 280 -27.74 25.73 15.28
C ALA A 280 -27.02 26.46 14.14
N GLY A 281 -27.62 26.55 12.94
CA GLY A 281 -27.08 27.33 11.82
C GLY A 281 -25.78 26.76 11.24
N LEU A 282 -25.62 25.43 11.29
CA LEU A 282 -24.43 24.74 10.81
C LEU A 282 -24.28 24.83 9.27
N PRO A 283 -23.06 24.77 8.73
CA PRO A 283 -22.84 24.49 7.31
C PRO A 283 -23.52 23.17 6.91
N GLU A 284 -24.09 23.10 5.71
CA GLU A 284 -24.84 21.94 5.18
C GLU A 284 -24.11 20.61 5.39
N ARG A 285 -22.79 20.59 5.10
CA ARG A 285 -21.94 19.40 5.26
C ARG A 285 -21.71 19.00 6.72
N ALA A 286 -21.69 19.95 7.65
CA ALA A 286 -21.59 19.69 9.08
C ALA A 286 -22.93 19.20 9.65
N GLU A 287 -24.07 19.80 9.25
CA GLU A 287 -25.40 19.35 9.66
C GLU A 287 -25.68 17.92 9.17
N ALA A 288 -25.42 17.63 7.89
CA ALA A 288 -25.62 16.31 7.30
C ALA A 288 -24.79 15.22 8.02
N ARG A 289 -23.55 15.54 8.41
CA ARG A 289 -22.68 14.65 9.21
C ARG A 289 -23.22 14.41 10.62
N ALA A 290 -23.67 15.47 11.30
CA ALA A 290 -24.22 15.36 12.66
C ALA A 290 -25.52 14.53 12.64
N ARG A 291 -26.42 14.81 11.69
CA ARG A 291 -27.65 14.04 11.42
C ARG A 291 -27.36 12.56 11.19
N ALA A 292 -26.45 12.23 10.27
CA ALA A 292 -26.08 10.85 9.97
C ALA A 292 -25.51 10.12 11.20
N THR A 293 -24.73 10.82 12.04
CA THR A 293 -24.17 10.26 13.29
C THR A 293 -25.27 9.92 14.30
N PHE A 294 -26.25 10.82 14.48
CA PHE A 294 -27.40 10.56 15.35
C PHE A 294 -28.33 9.48 14.81
N GLU A 295 -28.51 9.39 13.50
CA GLU A 295 -29.24 8.30 12.87
C GLU A 295 -28.53 6.94 13.03
N ALA A 296 -27.19 6.91 12.98
CA ALA A 296 -26.40 5.71 13.28
C ALA A 296 -26.54 5.26 14.74
N LEU A 297 -26.50 6.21 15.69
CA LEU A 297 -26.80 5.96 17.10
C LEU A 297 -28.21 5.39 17.28
N ALA A 298 -29.24 6.03 16.70
CA ALA A 298 -30.60 5.53 16.79
C ALA A 298 -30.76 4.11 16.24
N ARG A 299 -30.06 3.77 15.15
CA ARG A 299 -30.04 2.39 14.62
C ARG A 299 -29.35 1.40 15.56
N ALA A 300 -28.26 1.78 16.21
CA ALA A 300 -27.55 0.93 17.15
C ALA A 300 -28.37 0.70 18.43
N GLU A 301 -28.88 1.76 19.06
CA GLU A 301 -29.72 1.67 20.26
C GLU A 301 -31.02 0.89 19.99
N ALA A 302 -31.65 1.10 18.83
CA ALA A 302 -32.82 0.31 18.41
C ALA A 302 -32.54 -1.21 18.41
N ARG A 303 -31.36 -1.63 17.94
CA ARG A 303 -30.96 -3.04 17.94
C ARG A 303 -30.68 -3.56 19.35
N VAL A 304 -30.02 -2.77 20.20
CA VAL A 304 -29.75 -3.12 21.61
C VAL A 304 -31.04 -3.27 22.42
N HIS A 305 -32.00 -2.37 22.22
CA HIS A 305 -33.25 -2.33 22.99
C HIS A 305 -34.41 -3.13 22.35
N GLY A 306 -34.25 -3.62 21.12
CA GLY A 306 -35.27 -4.40 20.41
C GLY A 306 -36.49 -3.59 19.94
N VAL A 307 -36.30 -2.29 19.67
CA VAL A 307 -37.33 -1.32 19.26
C VAL A 307 -37.03 -0.76 17.87
N THR A 308 -37.89 0.10 17.30
CA THR A 308 -37.55 0.84 16.08
C THR A 308 -36.75 2.11 16.38
N PRO A 309 -35.94 2.64 15.43
CA PRO A 309 -35.18 3.89 15.63
C PRO A 309 -36.02 5.13 15.97
N ALA A 310 -37.33 5.11 15.68
CA ALA A 310 -38.25 6.18 16.04
C ALA A 310 -38.72 6.10 17.50
N GLU A 311 -38.67 4.91 18.11
CA GLU A 311 -39.06 4.64 19.49
C GLU A 311 -37.88 4.71 20.46
N VAL A 312 -36.65 4.93 19.96
CA VAL A 312 -35.46 5.08 20.79
C VAL A 312 -35.57 6.35 21.64
N HIS A 313 -35.46 6.15 22.95
CA HIS A 313 -35.10 7.17 23.93
C HIS A 313 -33.57 7.17 24.05
N PHE A 314 -32.92 8.31 23.85
CA PHE A 314 -31.49 8.41 24.14
C PHE A 314 -31.26 8.79 25.60
N HIS A 315 -30.96 7.82 26.45
CA HIS A 315 -30.76 8.04 27.90
C HIS A 315 -29.40 8.68 28.23
N GLU A 316 -28.36 8.36 27.46
CA GLU A 316 -27.00 8.89 27.67
C GLU A 316 -26.55 9.78 26.51
N VAL A 317 -26.88 9.37 25.28
CA VAL A 317 -26.50 10.09 24.05
C VAL A 317 -27.49 11.21 23.68
N GLY A 318 -28.58 11.36 24.44
CA GLY A 318 -29.57 12.43 24.33
C GLY A 318 -29.30 13.60 25.29
N ALA A 319 -28.30 13.43 26.16
CA ALA A 319 -27.77 14.48 27.01
C ALA A 319 -27.17 15.61 26.17
N VAL A 320 -27.16 16.82 26.74
CA VAL A 320 -26.67 18.02 26.06
C VAL A 320 -25.20 17.87 25.66
N ASP A 321 -24.39 17.19 26.46
CA ASP A 321 -22.96 16.97 26.22
C ASP A 321 -22.73 16.19 24.92
N ALA A 322 -23.45 15.09 24.69
CA ALA A 322 -23.33 14.30 23.46
C ALA A 322 -23.78 15.06 22.19
N ILE A 323 -24.81 15.91 22.32
CA ILE A 323 -25.28 16.81 21.24
C ILE A 323 -24.21 17.85 20.91
N VAL A 324 -23.63 18.47 21.93
CA VAL A 324 -22.54 19.44 21.77
C VAL A 324 -21.30 18.78 21.16
N ASP A 325 -20.92 17.60 21.63
CA ASP A 325 -19.76 16.85 21.12
C ASP A 325 -19.90 16.52 19.63
N ILE A 326 -21.03 15.91 19.22
CA ILE A 326 -21.25 15.51 17.82
C ILE A 326 -21.30 16.75 16.91
N LEU A 327 -22.02 17.79 17.33
CA LEU A 327 -22.07 19.08 16.60
C LEU A 327 -20.66 19.67 16.44
N CYS A 328 -19.89 19.73 17.52
CA CYS A 328 -18.57 20.36 17.53
C CYS A 328 -17.56 19.57 16.70
N VAL A 329 -17.59 18.23 16.73
CA VAL A 329 -16.73 17.42 15.85
C VAL A 329 -17.11 17.61 14.38
N CYS A 330 -18.40 17.53 14.02
CA CYS A 330 -18.84 17.69 12.64
C CYS A 330 -18.51 19.09 12.08
N LEU A 331 -18.70 20.15 12.87
CA LEU A 331 -18.34 21.52 12.52
C LEU A 331 -16.82 21.72 12.45
N ALA A 332 -16.06 21.20 13.41
CA ALA A 332 -14.60 21.32 13.40
C ALA A 332 -13.96 20.62 12.18
N LEU A 333 -14.48 19.46 11.76
CA LEU A 333 -14.05 18.78 10.54
C LEU A 333 -14.30 19.63 9.27
N ASP A 334 -15.40 20.38 9.23
CA ASP A 334 -15.74 21.24 8.09
C ASP A 334 -14.90 22.53 8.08
N LEU A 335 -14.75 23.20 9.23
CA LEU A 335 -13.90 24.39 9.41
C LEU A 335 -12.41 24.08 9.17
N LEU A 336 -11.95 22.88 9.54
CA LEU A 336 -10.61 22.39 9.16
C LEU A 336 -10.53 21.94 7.70
N ALA A 337 -11.61 21.97 6.93
CA ALA A 337 -11.71 21.52 5.55
C ALA A 337 -11.20 20.08 5.35
N VAL A 338 -11.51 19.17 6.28
CA VAL A 338 -11.14 17.76 6.20
C VAL A 338 -11.89 17.11 5.04
N GLU A 339 -11.14 16.61 4.06
CA GLU A 339 -11.63 15.91 2.88
C GLU A 339 -11.70 14.40 3.09
N ARG A 340 -10.75 13.82 3.85
CA ARG A 340 -10.72 12.40 4.25
C ARG A 340 -10.45 12.24 5.75
N LEU A 341 -11.15 11.34 6.44
CA LEU A 341 -10.86 10.92 7.81
C LEU A 341 -10.43 9.43 7.81
N VAL A 342 -9.30 9.14 8.43
CA VAL A 342 -8.81 7.76 8.67
C VAL A 342 -8.68 7.58 10.17
N CYS A 343 -9.11 6.44 10.71
CA CYS A 343 -9.01 6.14 12.14
C CYS A 343 -8.07 4.96 12.40
N SER A 344 -7.36 4.95 13.53
CA SER A 344 -6.69 3.76 14.03
C SER A 344 -7.71 2.65 14.35
N PRO A 345 -7.29 1.38 14.46
CA PRO A 345 -8.07 0.38 15.18
C PRO A 345 -8.46 0.89 16.58
N LEU A 346 -9.65 0.52 17.04
CA LEU A 346 -10.23 1.07 18.26
C LEU A 346 -9.95 0.19 19.49
N PRO A 347 -9.35 0.71 20.57
CA PRO A 347 -9.03 -0.07 21.76
C PRO A 347 -10.28 -0.38 22.58
N LEU A 348 -10.62 -1.66 22.70
CA LEU A 348 -11.79 -2.14 23.44
C LEU A 348 -11.40 -3.01 24.64
N SER A 349 -12.13 -2.86 25.73
CA SER A 349 -11.89 -3.45 27.05
C SER A 349 -13.06 -4.33 27.50
N ARG A 350 -12.79 -5.29 28.38
CA ARG A 350 -13.82 -6.10 29.06
C ARG A 350 -14.00 -5.61 30.50
N GLY A 351 -15.24 -5.53 30.96
CA GLY A 351 -15.57 -5.08 32.32
C GLY A 351 -17.04 -4.69 32.43
N THR A 352 -17.34 -3.78 33.35
CA THR A 352 -18.65 -3.13 33.43
C THR A 352 -18.50 -1.64 33.65
N ALA A 353 -19.41 -0.85 33.08
CA ALA A 353 -19.53 0.60 33.31
C ALA A 353 -20.87 0.91 33.98
N GLY A 354 -20.91 1.96 34.80
CA GLY A 354 -22.16 2.49 35.34
C GLY A 354 -22.84 3.36 34.29
N SER A 355 -24.15 3.17 34.12
CA SER A 355 -25.00 3.84 33.14
C SER A 355 -26.36 4.19 33.74
N ALA A 356 -27.17 4.96 33.01
CA ALA A 356 -28.60 5.15 33.30
C ALA A 356 -29.39 3.83 33.37
N HIS A 357 -28.91 2.77 32.68
CA HIS A 357 -29.49 1.42 32.70
C HIS A 357 -28.86 0.50 33.77
N GLY A 358 -28.06 1.04 34.70
CA GLY A 358 -27.31 0.27 35.69
C GLY A 358 -25.93 -0.16 35.19
N ALA A 359 -25.47 -1.35 35.56
CA ALA A 359 -24.16 -1.85 35.13
C ALA A 359 -24.22 -2.44 33.71
N LEU A 360 -23.73 -1.72 32.71
CA LEU A 360 -23.59 -2.23 31.34
C LEU A 360 -22.30 -3.03 31.19
N PRO A 361 -22.30 -4.11 30.38
CA PRO A 361 -21.07 -4.79 30.00
C PRO A 361 -20.19 -3.89 29.13
N LEU A 362 -18.87 -4.05 29.25
CA LEU A 362 -17.91 -3.45 28.34
C LEU A 362 -17.39 -4.48 27.32
N PRO A 363 -17.28 -4.12 26.03
CA PRO A 363 -17.66 -2.82 25.43
C PRO A 363 -19.18 -2.60 25.45
N ALA A 364 -19.61 -1.34 25.56
CA ALA A 364 -21.03 -1.01 25.62
C ALA A 364 -21.80 -1.59 24.40
N PRO A 365 -23.01 -2.13 24.56
CA PRO A 365 -23.71 -2.82 23.48
C PRO A 365 -23.84 -2.00 22.19
N ALA A 366 -24.21 -0.72 22.29
CA ALA A 366 -24.33 0.19 21.15
C ALA A 366 -22.98 0.42 20.44
N VAL A 367 -21.85 0.43 21.16
CA VAL A 367 -20.51 0.53 20.56
C VAL A 367 -20.24 -0.66 19.64
N LEU A 368 -20.54 -1.89 20.08
CA LEU A 368 -20.35 -3.08 19.23
C LEU A 368 -21.26 -3.05 17.99
N GLU A 369 -22.51 -2.62 18.14
CA GLU A 369 -23.45 -2.46 17.02
C GLU A 369 -22.99 -1.44 15.97
N LEU A 370 -22.41 -0.31 16.40
CA LEU A 370 -21.87 0.73 15.52
C LEU A 370 -20.60 0.24 14.78
N LEU A 371 -19.67 -0.37 15.51
CA LEU A 371 -18.41 -0.83 14.94
C LEU A 371 -18.60 -2.05 14.02
N ALA A 372 -19.60 -2.90 14.28
CA ALA A 372 -20.00 -3.98 13.38
C ALA A 372 -20.61 -3.43 12.07
N GLU A 373 -21.49 -2.42 12.14
CA GLU A 373 -22.09 -1.77 10.97
C GLU A 373 -21.01 -1.13 10.07
N ALA A 374 -20.04 -0.44 10.66
CA ALA A 374 -18.90 0.16 9.95
C ALA A 374 -17.76 -0.82 9.59
N ARG A 375 -17.82 -2.08 10.05
CA ARG A 375 -16.73 -3.08 9.94
C ARG A 375 -15.38 -2.58 10.48
N ALA A 376 -15.41 -1.75 11.51
CA ALA A 376 -14.24 -1.14 12.09
C ALA A 376 -13.35 -2.19 12.81
N PRO A 377 -12.03 -2.19 12.59
CA PRO A 377 -11.10 -3.07 13.31
C PRO A 377 -10.99 -2.63 14.78
N ILE A 378 -11.00 -3.62 15.66
CA ILE A 378 -10.92 -3.44 17.11
C ILE A 378 -9.64 -4.07 17.66
N GLU A 379 -9.09 -3.49 18.71
CA GLU A 379 -7.93 -4.01 19.43
C GLU A 379 -8.30 -4.34 20.88
N GLY A 380 -8.10 -5.59 21.30
CA GLY A 380 -8.35 -6.01 22.67
C GLY A 380 -7.32 -5.41 23.65
N ARG A 381 -7.79 -4.63 24.62
CA ARG A 381 -6.97 -4.06 25.70
C ARG A 381 -7.40 -4.60 27.07
N ALA A 382 -6.42 -4.74 27.96
CA ALA A 382 -6.67 -5.03 29.37
C ALA A 382 -7.30 -3.82 30.09
N GLY A 383 -7.80 -4.04 31.30
CA GLY A 383 -8.47 -3.03 32.13
C GLY A 383 -10.00 -3.06 31.99
N GLY A 384 -10.70 -2.71 33.07
CA GLY A 384 -12.17 -2.77 33.19
C GLY A 384 -12.90 -1.45 33.01
N VAL A 385 -12.30 -0.49 32.30
CA VAL A 385 -12.83 0.87 32.09
C VAL A 385 -13.35 1.03 30.67
N GLU A 386 -14.35 1.89 30.46
CA GLU A 386 -14.78 2.24 29.11
C GLU A 386 -13.66 3.00 28.40
N ARG A 387 -13.22 2.48 27.24
CA ARG A 387 -12.18 3.11 26.41
C ARG A 387 -12.77 3.87 25.22
N VAL A 388 -13.85 3.37 24.62
CA VAL A 388 -14.54 4.04 23.52
C VAL A 388 -16.00 4.19 23.91
N THR A 389 -16.44 5.44 24.05
CA THR A 389 -17.85 5.79 24.37
C THR A 389 -18.77 5.56 23.15
N PRO A 390 -20.09 5.37 23.34
CA PRO A 390 -21.06 5.34 22.25
C PRO A 390 -20.96 6.54 21.30
N THR A 391 -20.81 7.76 21.84
CA THR A 391 -20.66 9.01 21.07
C THR A 391 -19.45 8.97 20.13
N ALA A 392 -18.28 8.56 20.63
CA ALA A 392 -17.08 8.47 19.81
C ALA A 392 -17.12 7.31 18.81
N ALA A 393 -17.68 6.15 19.21
CA ALA A 393 -17.91 5.04 18.31
C ALA A 393 -18.79 5.47 17.13
N ALA A 394 -19.87 6.22 17.38
CA ALA A 394 -20.77 6.69 16.34
C ALA A 394 -20.11 7.70 15.40
N LEU A 395 -19.39 8.68 15.95
CA LEU A 395 -18.64 9.65 15.16
C LEU A 395 -17.63 8.96 14.24
N LEU A 396 -16.84 8.02 14.77
CA LEU A 396 -15.79 7.37 13.99
C LEU A 396 -16.37 6.35 13.00
N ALA A 397 -17.38 5.56 13.40
CA ALA A 397 -18.09 4.63 12.53
C ALA A 397 -18.82 5.31 11.36
N THR A 398 -19.33 6.54 11.57
CA THR A 398 -20.07 7.29 10.54
C THR A 398 -19.18 8.16 9.66
N LEU A 399 -18.09 8.72 10.21
CA LEU A 399 -17.32 9.78 9.56
C LEU A 399 -15.94 9.34 9.04
N ALA A 400 -15.44 8.15 9.42
CA ALA A 400 -14.20 7.60 8.88
C ALA A 400 -14.42 7.00 7.48
N ASP A 401 -13.59 7.40 6.53
CA ASP A 401 -13.53 6.79 5.19
C ASP A 401 -12.77 5.46 5.20
N ASP A 402 -11.93 5.23 6.21
CA ASP A 402 -11.04 4.06 6.31
C ASP A 402 -10.55 3.86 7.77
N PHE A 403 -10.15 2.63 8.10
CA PHE A 403 -9.57 2.28 9.39
C PHE A 403 -8.29 1.47 9.21
N GLY A 404 -7.20 1.87 9.86
CA GLY A 404 -5.92 1.17 9.73
C GLY A 404 -4.72 1.94 10.25
N PRO A 405 -3.51 1.66 9.71
CA PRO A 405 -2.30 2.33 10.10
C PRO A 405 -2.26 3.78 9.61
N PHE A 406 -1.26 4.51 10.10
CA PHE A 406 -0.99 5.91 9.72
C PHE A 406 -0.80 6.05 8.19
N PRO A 407 -1.55 6.92 7.50
CA PRO A 407 -1.40 7.13 6.06
C PRO A 407 -0.13 7.92 5.73
N GLY A 408 0.45 7.70 4.55
CA GLY A 408 1.55 8.47 4.00
C GLY A 408 1.13 9.90 3.68
N MET A 409 1.44 10.83 4.57
CA MET A 409 1.06 12.24 4.43
C MET A 409 2.09 13.22 4.96
N THR A 410 2.09 14.43 4.41
CA THR A 410 2.78 15.57 5.03
C THR A 410 1.91 16.08 6.18
N VAL A 411 2.44 16.07 7.40
CA VAL A 411 1.71 16.55 8.59
C VAL A 411 1.70 18.09 8.59
N ASP A 412 0.50 18.66 8.72
CA ASP A 412 0.27 20.10 8.83
C ASP A 412 0.11 20.55 10.29
N ALA A 413 -0.61 19.76 11.10
CA ALA A 413 -0.86 20.04 12.51
C ALA A 413 -1.12 18.75 13.32
N VAL A 414 -0.90 18.82 14.64
CA VAL A 414 -1.21 17.75 15.59
C VAL A 414 -1.93 18.36 16.78
N GLY A 415 -2.98 17.69 17.27
CA GLY A 415 -3.69 18.05 18.49
C GLY A 415 -3.96 16.82 19.36
N TYR A 416 -3.97 17.03 20.67
CA TYR A 416 -4.26 15.98 21.65
C TYR A 416 -5.51 16.34 22.48
N GLY A 417 -6.47 15.43 22.54
CA GLY A 417 -7.69 15.57 23.32
C GLY A 417 -7.68 14.62 24.51
N ALA A 418 -7.69 15.18 25.72
CA ALA A 418 -7.61 14.49 26.99
C ALA A 418 -8.99 14.14 27.55
N GLY A 419 -9.17 12.87 27.93
CA GLY A 419 -10.36 12.44 28.63
C GLY A 419 -10.35 12.80 30.11
N SER A 420 -11.48 12.59 30.78
CA SER A 420 -11.66 12.89 32.22
C SER A 420 -10.73 12.09 33.13
N ARG A 421 -10.55 10.79 32.89
CA ARG A 421 -9.69 9.89 33.68
C ARG A 421 -8.21 10.26 33.58
N GLU A 422 -7.49 10.22 34.70
CA GLU A 422 -6.02 10.37 34.74
C GLU A 422 -5.29 9.17 34.15
N ALA A 423 -4.05 9.37 33.69
CA ALA A 423 -3.23 8.29 33.16
C ALA A 423 -2.79 7.34 34.29
N LEU A 424 -2.95 6.03 34.08
CA LEU A 424 -2.42 5.01 34.98
C LEU A 424 -0.96 4.68 34.58
N PRO A 425 -0.07 4.29 35.52
CA PRO A 425 1.36 4.08 35.22
C PRO A 425 1.64 3.07 34.11
N ASP A 426 0.83 2.01 34.03
CA ASP A 426 0.99 0.90 33.08
C ASP A 426 0.01 0.98 31.89
N GLU A 427 -0.67 2.11 31.69
CA GLU A 427 -1.57 2.35 30.55
C GLU A 427 -1.04 3.46 29.63
N PRO A 428 -1.38 3.42 28.31
CA PRO A 428 -1.23 4.60 27.46
C PRO A 428 -1.99 5.80 28.06
N PRO A 429 -1.50 7.03 27.90
CA PRO A 429 -2.20 8.23 28.37
C PRO A 429 -3.63 8.29 27.85
N ASN A 430 -4.56 8.76 28.69
CA ASN A 430 -5.98 8.88 28.35
C ASN A 430 -6.24 10.05 27.38
N VAL A 431 -5.76 9.90 26.15
CA VAL A 431 -5.83 10.88 25.06
C VAL A 431 -6.24 10.22 23.75
N VAL A 432 -6.91 10.99 22.89
CA VAL A 432 -7.00 10.76 21.45
C VAL A 432 -6.10 11.78 20.75
N ARG A 433 -5.44 11.39 19.67
CA ARG A 433 -4.60 12.27 18.86
C ARG A 433 -5.25 12.52 17.51
N ALA A 434 -5.37 13.79 17.15
CA ALA A 434 -5.75 14.25 15.82
C ALA A 434 -4.49 14.68 15.07
N VAL A 435 -4.17 14.03 13.95
CA VAL A 435 -3.10 14.47 13.05
C VAL A 435 -3.74 14.97 11.76
N LEU A 436 -3.64 16.27 11.50
CA LEU A 436 -4.11 16.89 10.28
C LEU A 436 -2.94 16.99 9.30
N GLY A 437 -3.18 16.65 8.04
CA GLY A 437 -2.15 16.71 7.02
C GLY A 437 -2.67 16.62 5.59
N ARG A 438 -1.73 16.41 4.69
CA ARG A 438 -1.93 16.36 3.25
C ARG A 438 -1.43 15.02 2.73
N ALA A 439 -2.36 14.07 2.58
CA ALA A 439 -2.06 12.81 1.92
C ALA A 439 -1.95 13.07 0.40
N ARG A 440 -0.88 12.58 -0.23
CA ARG A 440 -0.92 12.45 -1.69
C ARG A 440 -1.89 11.34 -2.01
N SER A 441 -2.72 11.50 -3.02
CA SER A 441 -3.64 10.43 -3.42
C SER A 441 -2.91 9.23 -4.08
N GLU A 442 -1.57 9.17 -3.99
CA GLU A 442 -0.77 7.99 -4.30
C GLU A 442 -1.11 6.82 -3.36
N ASP A 443 -1.42 7.09 -2.07
CA ASP A 443 -1.98 6.11 -1.13
C ASP A 443 -3.44 5.74 -1.43
N ALA A 444 -4.12 6.55 -2.25
CA ALA A 444 -5.43 6.25 -2.83
C ALA A 444 -5.32 5.76 -4.28
N SER A 445 -4.11 5.41 -4.77
CA SER A 445 -3.97 4.65 -6.02
C SER A 445 -4.64 3.30 -5.79
N PRO A 446 -5.72 2.96 -6.49
CA PRO A 446 -6.48 1.75 -6.20
C PRO A 446 -5.58 0.54 -6.43
N ARG A 447 -5.16 -0.16 -5.37
CA ARG A 447 -4.28 -1.33 -5.47
C ARG A 447 -4.96 -2.48 -6.22
N VAL A 448 -4.17 -3.32 -6.86
CA VAL A 448 -4.60 -4.62 -7.39
C VAL A 448 -3.68 -5.71 -6.88
N VAL A 449 -4.26 -6.89 -6.66
CA VAL A 449 -3.50 -8.11 -6.42
C VAL A 449 -3.36 -8.83 -7.75
N VAL A 450 -2.13 -9.18 -8.08
CA VAL A 450 -1.80 -10.02 -9.24
C VAL A 450 -1.58 -11.44 -8.74
N LEU A 451 -2.42 -12.35 -9.21
CA LEU A 451 -2.35 -13.78 -8.94
C LEU A 451 -1.87 -14.50 -10.20
N GLU A 452 -0.78 -15.25 -10.09
CA GLU A 452 -0.16 -15.94 -11.22
C GLU A 452 0.14 -17.40 -10.95
N CYS A 453 -0.26 -18.27 -11.87
CA CYS A 453 0.12 -19.68 -11.87
C CYS A 453 0.56 -20.13 -13.27
N ASN A 454 1.23 -21.27 -13.33
CA ASN A 454 1.64 -21.90 -14.58
C ASN A 454 0.87 -23.23 -14.71
N LEU A 455 0.32 -23.50 -15.89
CA LEU A 455 -0.49 -24.69 -16.19
C LEU A 455 0.10 -25.42 -17.41
N ASP A 456 0.64 -26.64 -17.22
CA ASP A 456 1.17 -27.52 -18.27
C ASP A 456 0.48 -28.90 -18.37
N ASP A 457 -0.62 -29.07 -17.62
CA ASP A 457 -1.41 -30.31 -17.54
C ASP A 457 -2.91 -30.11 -17.76
N GLN A 458 -3.36 -28.88 -18.02
CA GLN A 458 -4.74 -28.53 -18.36
C GLN A 458 -4.97 -28.46 -19.86
N SER A 459 -6.18 -28.77 -20.33
CA SER A 459 -6.58 -28.56 -21.72
C SER A 459 -6.91 -27.09 -22.00
N PRO A 460 -6.78 -26.60 -23.25
CA PRO A 460 -7.16 -25.22 -23.59
C PRO A 460 -8.62 -24.87 -23.26
N GLU A 461 -9.54 -25.84 -23.38
CA GLU A 461 -10.94 -25.67 -23.00
C GLU A 461 -11.12 -25.49 -21.49
N ALA A 462 -10.40 -26.27 -20.68
CA ALA A 462 -10.41 -26.15 -19.22
C ALA A 462 -9.83 -24.80 -18.76
N VAL A 463 -8.74 -24.35 -19.40
CA VAL A 463 -8.14 -23.03 -19.15
C VAL A 463 -9.09 -21.89 -19.53
N GLY A 464 -9.80 -22.02 -20.66
CA GLY A 464 -10.82 -21.05 -21.08
C GLY A 464 -11.97 -20.94 -20.07
N TYR A 465 -12.53 -22.08 -19.66
CA TYR A 465 -13.58 -22.14 -18.63
C TYR A 465 -13.11 -21.55 -17.29
N LEU A 466 -11.89 -21.88 -16.85
CA LEU A 466 -11.30 -21.31 -15.63
C LEU A 466 -11.21 -19.78 -15.70
N ALA A 467 -10.83 -19.20 -16.84
CA ALA A 467 -10.74 -17.75 -17.00
C ALA A 467 -12.08 -17.05 -16.79
N ASP A 468 -13.19 -17.65 -17.21
CA ASP A 468 -14.54 -17.13 -16.98
C ASP A 468 -14.96 -17.29 -15.50
N ARG A 469 -14.70 -18.45 -14.90
CA ARG A 469 -14.95 -18.69 -13.47
C ARG A 469 -14.21 -17.72 -12.55
N LEU A 470 -13.02 -17.28 -12.93
CA LEU A 470 -12.24 -16.27 -12.20
C LEU A 470 -12.85 -14.87 -12.32
N ARG A 471 -13.37 -14.50 -13.49
CA ARG A 471 -14.12 -13.23 -13.67
C ARG A 471 -15.39 -13.23 -12.81
N GLU A 472 -16.12 -14.34 -12.78
CA GLU A 472 -17.30 -14.53 -11.92
C GLU A 472 -16.96 -14.50 -10.41
N ALA A 473 -15.77 -14.95 -10.01
CA ALA A 473 -15.28 -14.82 -8.63
C ALA A 473 -14.87 -13.39 -8.23
N GLY A 474 -14.79 -12.47 -9.20
CA GLY A 474 -14.43 -11.05 -8.98
C GLY A 474 -13.04 -10.65 -9.47
N ALA A 475 -12.43 -11.41 -10.38
CA ALA A 475 -11.26 -10.93 -11.11
C ALA A 475 -11.66 -9.76 -12.04
N LEU A 476 -10.88 -8.68 -11.96
CA LEU A 476 -10.98 -7.48 -12.77
C LEU A 476 -10.54 -7.72 -14.22
N ASP A 477 -9.54 -8.59 -14.39
CA ASP A 477 -9.03 -9.05 -15.69
C ASP A 477 -8.38 -10.43 -15.52
N VAL A 478 -8.35 -11.22 -16.61
CA VAL A 478 -7.68 -12.53 -16.66
C VAL A 478 -7.01 -12.68 -18.02
N ALA A 479 -5.68 -12.76 -18.01
CA ALA A 479 -4.84 -12.93 -19.19
C ALA A 479 -4.20 -14.32 -19.22
N LEU A 480 -4.06 -14.87 -20.44
CA LEU A 480 -3.47 -16.18 -20.69
C LEU A 480 -2.26 -16.01 -21.61
N THR A 481 -1.05 -16.18 -21.08
CA THR A 481 0.19 -16.03 -21.83
C THR A 481 0.76 -17.41 -22.19
N PRO A 482 0.86 -17.78 -23.47
CA PRO A 482 1.44 -19.07 -23.87
C PRO A 482 2.93 -19.12 -23.52
N THR A 483 3.39 -20.26 -23.01
CA THR A 483 4.77 -20.46 -22.58
C THR A 483 5.27 -21.88 -22.84
N LEU A 484 6.58 -22.08 -22.83
CA LEU A 484 7.22 -23.40 -22.85
C LEU A 484 7.79 -23.71 -21.47
N MET A 485 7.35 -24.83 -20.90
CA MET A 485 7.70 -25.28 -19.57
C MET A 485 8.67 -26.47 -19.62
N LYS A 486 9.13 -26.90 -18.42
CA LYS A 486 10.08 -28.00 -18.26
C LYS A 486 9.64 -29.26 -19.06
N LYS A 487 10.63 -30.01 -19.55
CA LYS A 487 10.41 -31.17 -20.45
C LYS A 487 9.79 -30.81 -21.81
N GLY A 488 9.87 -29.54 -22.24
CA GLY A 488 9.38 -29.08 -23.54
C GLY A 488 7.87 -29.01 -23.65
N ARG A 489 7.16 -28.92 -22.52
CA ARG A 489 5.70 -28.91 -22.47
C ARG A 489 5.16 -27.53 -22.85
N PRO A 490 4.27 -27.41 -23.84
CA PRO A 490 3.44 -26.22 -24.01
C PRO A 490 2.56 -26.04 -22.78
N GLY A 491 2.43 -24.81 -22.31
CA GLY A 491 1.57 -24.45 -21.19
C GLY A 491 1.17 -22.98 -21.24
N VAL A 492 0.46 -22.52 -20.21
CA VAL A 492 0.09 -21.11 -20.05
C VAL A 492 0.58 -20.56 -18.71
N VAL A 493 1.00 -19.30 -18.70
CA VAL A 493 0.97 -18.48 -17.48
C VAL A 493 -0.39 -17.80 -17.45
N LEU A 494 -1.19 -18.13 -16.45
CA LEU A 494 -2.45 -17.44 -16.18
C LEU A 494 -2.16 -16.32 -15.19
N THR A 495 -2.52 -15.08 -15.57
CA THR A 495 -2.42 -13.88 -14.73
C THR A 495 -3.83 -13.35 -14.47
N ALA A 496 -4.28 -13.37 -13.23
CA ALA A 496 -5.55 -12.76 -12.80
C ALA A 496 -5.28 -11.49 -11.99
N LEU A 497 -5.93 -10.39 -12.37
CA LEU A 497 -5.92 -9.13 -11.62
C LEU A 497 -7.21 -9.06 -10.80
N CYS A 498 -7.11 -8.72 -9.52
CA CYS A 498 -8.28 -8.58 -8.65
C CYS A 498 -8.09 -7.46 -7.61
N GLU A 499 -9.18 -7.03 -6.97
CA GLU A 499 -9.10 -6.13 -5.82
C GLU A 499 -8.60 -6.90 -4.59
N PRO A 500 -7.86 -6.27 -3.65
CA PRO A 500 -7.34 -6.97 -2.46
C PRO A 500 -8.41 -7.73 -1.66
N ALA A 501 -9.62 -7.16 -1.53
CA ALA A 501 -10.75 -7.79 -0.86
C ALA A 501 -11.33 -9.04 -1.59
N ARG A 502 -10.95 -9.26 -2.85
CA ARG A 502 -11.36 -10.42 -3.68
C ARG A 502 -10.24 -11.45 -3.86
N ALA A 503 -9.00 -11.12 -3.50
CA ALA A 503 -7.83 -11.95 -3.76
C ALA A 503 -8.00 -13.40 -3.26
N GLY A 504 -8.43 -13.60 -2.02
CA GLY A 504 -8.66 -14.95 -1.47
C GLY A 504 -9.66 -15.78 -2.27
N LEU A 505 -10.80 -15.19 -2.67
CA LEU A 505 -11.82 -15.90 -3.46
C LEU A 505 -11.33 -16.30 -4.86
N VAL A 506 -10.50 -15.47 -5.48
CA VAL A 506 -9.90 -15.74 -6.81
C VAL A 506 -8.78 -16.78 -6.69
N GLU A 507 -7.98 -16.71 -5.62
CA GLU A 507 -6.92 -17.67 -5.29
C GLU A 507 -7.49 -19.07 -4.98
N ASP A 508 -8.53 -19.15 -4.14
CA ASP A 508 -9.27 -20.39 -3.87
C ASP A 508 -9.79 -21.01 -5.17
N ARG A 509 -10.31 -20.19 -6.10
CA ARG A 509 -10.81 -20.69 -7.39
C ARG A 509 -9.69 -21.23 -8.29
N LEU A 510 -8.53 -20.58 -8.32
CA LEU A 510 -7.35 -21.06 -9.03
C LEU A 510 -6.87 -22.42 -8.50
N LEU A 511 -6.82 -22.59 -7.18
CA LEU A 511 -6.38 -23.82 -6.53
C LEU A 511 -7.40 -24.96 -6.67
N LEU A 512 -8.70 -24.66 -6.60
CA LEU A 512 -9.77 -25.65 -6.68
C LEU A 512 -10.09 -26.11 -8.11
N GLU A 513 -10.09 -25.19 -9.10
CA GLU A 513 -10.52 -25.49 -10.47
C GLU A 513 -9.38 -25.52 -11.49
N GLY A 514 -8.23 -24.91 -11.21
CA GLY A 514 -7.11 -24.83 -12.15
C GLY A 514 -6.11 -25.99 -12.08
N GLY A 515 -6.19 -26.85 -11.08
CA GLY A 515 -5.28 -27.99 -10.88
C GLY A 515 -3.84 -27.61 -10.47
N THR A 516 -3.54 -26.31 -10.32
CA THR A 516 -2.22 -25.85 -9.91
C THR A 516 -1.98 -26.10 -8.41
N LEU A 517 -0.75 -26.46 -8.05
CA LEU A 517 -0.36 -26.71 -6.65
C LEU A 517 0.03 -25.45 -5.87
N GLY A 518 0.00 -24.27 -6.51
CA GLY A 518 0.34 -23.02 -5.86
C GLY A 518 0.20 -21.80 -6.78
N VAL A 519 -0.17 -20.67 -6.18
CA VAL A 519 -0.34 -19.38 -6.85
C VAL A 519 0.73 -18.42 -6.32
N ARG A 520 1.34 -17.63 -7.22
CA ARG A 520 2.22 -16.52 -6.84
C ARG A 520 1.36 -15.27 -6.70
N ARG A 521 1.49 -14.57 -5.57
CA ARG A 521 0.79 -13.32 -5.28
C ARG A 521 1.76 -12.16 -5.20
N ARG A 522 1.40 -11.02 -5.78
CA ARG A 522 2.01 -9.70 -5.51
C ARG A 522 0.94 -8.61 -5.50
N GLU A 523 1.22 -7.50 -4.85
CA GLU A 523 0.35 -6.32 -4.88
C GLU A 523 1.00 -5.23 -5.72
N GLU A 524 0.23 -4.60 -6.61
CA GLU A 524 0.69 -3.53 -7.48
C GLU A 524 -0.21 -2.29 -7.32
N ALA A 525 0.40 -1.11 -7.36
CA ALA A 525 -0.32 0.15 -7.47
C ALA A 525 -0.67 0.41 -8.94
N ARG A 526 -1.92 0.76 -9.24
CA ARG A 526 -2.35 1.19 -10.58
C ARG A 526 -2.87 2.62 -10.57
N SER A 527 -2.55 3.37 -11.62
CA SER A 527 -3.23 4.62 -11.97
C SER A 527 -4.45 4.30 -12.83
N VAL A 528 -5.62 4.82 -12.48
CA VAL A 528 -6.88 4.61 -13.22
C VAL A 528 -7.50 5.96 -13.50
N LEU A 529 -7.87 6.23 -14.75
CA LEU A 529 -8.60 7.45 -15.10
C LEU A 529 -10.03 7.38 -14.54
N PRO A 530 -10.56 8.46 -13.93
CA PRO A 530 -11.96 8.52 -13.54
C PRO A 530 -12.82 8.37 -14.79
N ARG A 531 -13.80 7.46 -14.72
CA ARG A 531 -14.67 7.11 -15.83
C ARG A 531 -16.13 7.07 -15.41
N GLU A 532 -16.99 7.62 -16.24
CA GLU A 532 -18.44 7.50 -16.13
C GLU A 532 -18.97 6.58 -17.23
N ARG A 533 -20.18 6.03 -17.01
CA ARG A 533 -20.95 5.34 -18.04
C ARG A 533 -22.12 6.23 -18.42
N ARG A 534 -22.26 6.55 -19.70
CA ARG A 534 -23.39 7.31 -20.25
C ARG A 534 -24.08 6.46 -21.31
N GLU A 535 -25.40 6.51 -21.40
CA GLU A 535 -26.12 5.94 -22.53
C GLU A 535 -26.24 7.01 -23.62
N VAL A 536 -26.03 6.64 -24.87
CA VAL A 536 -26.18 7.54 -26.02
C VAL A 536 -27.11 6.91 -27.06
N GLU A 537 -28.00 7.72 -27.60
CA GLU A 537 -28.91 7.31 -28.65
C GLU A 537 -28.20 7.27 -30.00
N THR A 538 -28.39 6.17 -30.74
CA THR A 538 -27.82 6.00 -32.09
C THR A 538 -28.91 5.60 -33.08
N PRO A 539 -28.69 5.75 -34.40
CA PRO A 539 -29.62 5.23 -35.42
C PRO A 539 -29.89 3.72 -35.35
N TYR A 540 -29.12 2.98 -34.55
CA TYR A 540 -29.24 1.53 -34.33
C TYR A 540 -29.87 1.19 -32.96
N GLY A 541 -30.28 2.20 -32.19
CA GLY A 541 -30.76 2.11 -30.80
C GLY A 541 -29.72 2.57 -29.77
N PRO A 542 -30.06 2.54 -28.46
CA PRO A 542 -29.18 3.02 -27.39
C PRO A 542 -27.95 2.12 -27.23
N VAL A 543 -26.81 2.76 -26.99
CA VAL A 543 -25.51 2.14 -26.72
C VAL A 543 -24.88 2.83 -25.51
N ARG A 544 -24.38 2.06 -24.54
CA ARG A 544 -23.61 2.62 -23.42
C ARG A 544 -22.19 2.95 -23.87
N VAL A 545 -21.68 4.09 -23.44
CA VAL A 545 -20.30 4.54 -23.65
C VAL A 545 -19.60 4.74 -22.32
N LYS A 546 -18.34 4.31 -22.24
CA LYS A 546 -17.41 4.69 -21.17
C LYS A 546 -16.75 6.01 -21.56
N LEU A 547 -16.94 7.04 -20.75
CA LEU A 547 -16.26 8.33 -20.89
C LEU A 547 -15.21 8.45 -19.79
N ALA A 548 -13.94 8.65 -20.15
CA ALA A 548 -12.84 8.81 -19.20
C ALA A 548 -12.09 10.12 -19.47
N ARG A 549 -11.91 10.96 -18.44
CA ARG A 549 -11.18 12.23 -18.58
C ARG A 549 -9.68 11.94 -18.58
N ARG A 550 -8.99 12.34 -19.66
CA ARG A 550 -7.54 12.22 -19.80
C ARG A 550 -6.81 13.36 -19.06
N PRO A 551 -5.51 13.20 -18.77
CA PRO A 551 -4.73 14.20 -18.04
C PRO A 551 -4.50 15.54 -18.79
N ASP A 552 -4.71 15.56 -20.11
CA ASP A 552 -4.68 16.77 -20.95
C ASP A 552 -6.03 17.51 -20.98
N GLY A 553 -7.03 17.03 -20.25
CA GLY A 553 -8.40 17.56 -20.24
C GLY A 553 -9.31 17.01 -21.32
N SER A 554 -8.79 16.28 -22.32
CA SER A 554 -9.60 15.61 -23.34
C SER A 554 -10.42 14.46 -22.75
N THR A 555 -11.49 14.07 -23.42
CA THR A 555 -12.28 12.89 -23.05
C THR A 555 -11.94 11.72 -23.96
N ALA A 556 -11.69 10.55 -23.39
CA ALA A 556 -11.69 9.27 -24.09
C ALA A 556 -13.11 8.71 -24.08
N CYS A 557 -13.66 8.40 -25.26
CA CYS A 557 -14.93 7.69 -25.39
C CYS A 557 -14.68 6.27 -25.92
N ALA A 558 -15.29 5.28 -25.27
CA ALA A 558 -15.28 3.89 -25.73
C ALA A 558 -16.70 3.29 -25.58
N PRO A 559 -17.43 3.07 -26.69
CA PRO A 559 -18.67 2.29 -26.70
C PRO A 559 -18.48 0.89 -26.07
N GLU A 560 -19.46 0.45 -25.29
CA GLU A 560 -19.48 -0.90 -24.71
C GLU A 560 -19.63 -1.94 -25.83
N HIS A 561 -18.71 -2.90 -25.87
CA HIS A 561 -18.60 -3.85 -26.99
C HIS A 561 -19.87 -4.67 -27.19
N ASP A 562 -20.44 -5.20 -26.12
CA ASP A 562 -21.62 -6.08 -26.15
C ASP A 562 -22.86 -5.34 -26.67
N ASP A 563 -23.03 -4.06 -26.30
CA ASP A 563 -24.10 -3.22 -26.82
C ASP A 563 -23.94 -3.01 -28.33
N VAL A 564 -22.72 -2.67 -28.78
CA VAL A 564 -22.44 -2.49 -30.21
C VAL A 564 -22.66 -3.79 -30.99
N VAL A 565 -22.25 -4.95 -30.46
CA VAL A 565 -22.50 -6.27 -31.07
C VAL A 565 -23.99 -6.59 -31.12
N ALA A 566 -24.73 -6.35 -30.04
CA ALA A 566 -26.17 -6.60 -29.97
C ALA A 566 -26.93 -5.72 -30.98
N ARG A 567 -26.60 -4.43 -31.05
CA ARG A 567 -27.21 -3.45 -31.96
C ARG A 567 -26.84 -3.73 -33.42
N ALA A 568 -25.58 -4.08 -33.71
CA ALA A 568 -25.13 -4.51 -35.04
C ALA A 568 -25.88 -5.75 -35.53
N ARG A 569 -26.06 -6.77 -34.67
CA ARG A 569 -26.85 -7.97 -34.98
C ARG A 569 -28.33 -7.63 -35.21
N ALA A 570 -28.95 -6.85 -34.32
CA ALA A 570 -30.36 -6.50 -34.41
C ALA A 570 -30.70 -5.66 -35.65
N ALA A 571 -29.81 -4.75 -36.05
CA ALA A 571 -29.99 -3.90 -37.23
C ALA A 571 -29.40 -4.48 -38.53
N ALA A 572 -28.83 -5.70 -38.49
CA ALA A 572 -28.05 -6.30 -39.57
C ALA A 572 -26.96 -5.36 -40.16
N ALA A 573 -26.36 -4.53 -39.31
CA ALA A 573 -25.43 -3.47 -39.67
C ALA A 573 -23.97 -3.83 -39.36
N PRO A 574 -22.97 -3.27 -40.07
CA PRO A 574 -21.56 -3.48 -39.73
C PRO A 574 -21.23 -2.93 -38.34
N TYR A 575 -20.50 -3.72 -37.53
CA TYR A 575 -20.03 -3.32 -36.20
C TYR A 575 -19.35 -1.94 -36.19
N ALA A 576 -18.52 -1.67 -37.20
CA ALA A 576 -17.78 -0.41 -37.33
C ALA A 576 -18.69 0.82 -37.55
N ASP A 577 -19.91 0.65 -38.05
CA ASP A 577 -20.85 1.75 -38.29
C ASP A 577 -21.64 2.08 -37.03
N VAL A 578 -22.09 1.04 -36.32
CA VAL A 578 -22.70 1.18 -34.98
C VAL A 578 -21.71 1.79 -33.99
N TYR A 579 -20.46 1.32 -33.99
CA TYR A 579 -19.40 1.86 -33.12
C TYR A 579 -19.11 3.34 -33.41
N ARG A 580 -19.03 3.73 -34.69
CA ARG A 580 -18.82 5.13 -35.10
C ARG A 580 -20.04 6.02 -34.83
N ALA A 581 -21.26 5.49 -34.91
CA ALA A 581 -22.46 6.21 -34.52
C ALA A 581 -22.49 6.50 -33.01
N ALA A 582 -22.15 5.51 -32.18
CA ALA A 582 -22.05 5.68 -30.73
C ALA A 582 -20.95 6.69 -30.32
N LEU A 583 -19.81 6.72 -31.01
CA LEU A 583 -18.79 7.75 -30.80
C LEU A 583 -19.32 9.16 -31.10
N ARG A 584 -19.94 9.37 -32.28
CA ARG A 584 -20.51 10.68 -32.66
C ARG A 584 -21.61 11.15 -31.71
N ALA A 585 -22.47 10.23 -31.27
CA ALA A 585 -23.52 10.52 -30.29
C ALA A 585 -22.99 10.79 -28.86
N ALA A 586 -21.69 10.55 -28.62
CA ALA A 586 -21.01 10.91 -27.38
C ALA A 586 -20.26 12.27 -27.45
N GLU A 587 -19.99 12.76 -28.66
CA GLU A 587 -19.32 14.04 -28.93
C GLU A 587 -20.29 15.24 -29.01
N GLY A 588 -21.57 14.97 -29.31
CA GLY A 588 -22.69 15.90 -29.18
C GLY A 588 -23.38 15.85 -27.82
#